data_AF-A0AA41A1P2-F1
#
_entry.id   AF-A0AA41A1P2-F1
#
_cell.length_a   1.000
_cell.length_b   1.000
_cell.length_c   1.000
_cell.angle_alpha   90.00
_cell.angle_beta   90.00
_cell.angle_gamma   90.00
#
_symmetry.space_group_name_H-M   'P 1'
#
loop_
_entity.id
_entity.type
_entity.pdbx_description
1 polymer ?
#
loop_
_entity_poly.entity_id
_entity_poly.type
_entity_poly.pdbx_seq_one_letter_code
_entity_poly.pdbx_strand_id
1 'polypeptide(L)'
;MAFGTDRSVERDNATYRKGLVLGLTLAELGILVIFVLLLAFGAALLAKNREIAGLKRAVPEERAASRVERMLREKAADPAAARSLARELVDTAVRQDAVVEAERRLGQASAAVSKAEQAASESEETASRSGISVADRTDPDRDMERRGEDLRRRIADIAAERDALKGTLADLPSGERAVADRVLSTRLENERLKGSMAYAARRLEALGKGSEKPACWATRTGSPEYIFDVTLTSGGIVTRDRALPNRRAEQVRLPLSNMAYGRVLQGPGFQAMTKPLFDWGEAHGCRFFVMVTDRTGASEKRRYKTLLLWVEGHFYKYENRA
;
A
#
# COMPACT_ATOMS: atom_id res chain seq x y z
N MET A 1 15.32 -62.18 48.55
CA MET A 1 16.14 -61.16 47.85
C MET A 1 16.05 -61.47 46.36
N ALA A 2 15.32 -60.67 45.59
CA ALA A 2 15.15 -60.87 44.15
C ALA A 2 15.56 -59.59 43.43
N PHE A 3 16.62 -59.68 42.62
CA PHE A 3 17.11 -58.63 41.74
C PHE A 3 16.24 -58.58 40.48
N GLY A 4 15.56 -57.46 40.28
CA GLY A 4 14.87 -57.14 39.03
C GLY A 4 15.44 -55.85 38.46
N THR A 5 16.45 -55.97 37.60
CA THR A 5 17.00 -54.85 36.84
C THR A 5 17.06 -55.19 35.36
N ASP A 6 16.77 -54.15 34.57
CA ASP A 6 17.27 -53.91 33.22
C ASP A 6 16.58 -54.59 32.02
N ARG A 7 15.41 -54.07 31.63
CA ARG A 7 14.81 -54.31 30.30
C ARG A 7 14.38 -53.04 29.56
N SER A 8 14.60 -51.84 30.12
CA SER A 8 14.16 -50.59 29.50
C SER A 8 15.17 -49.99 28.52
N VAL A 9 16.47 -50.25 28.68
CA VAL A 9 17.53 -49.62 27.85
C VAL A 9 17.61 -50.21 26.43
N GLU A 10 17.18 -51.46 26.23
CA GLU A 10 17.28 -52.14 24.93
C GLU A 10 16.23 -51.68 23.90
N ARG A 11 15.08 -51.15 24.34
CA ARG A 11 14.02 -50.69 23.44
C ARG A 11 14.31 -49.32 22.80
N ASP A 12 15.08 -48.46 23.46
CA ASP A 12 15.37 -47.12 22.94
C ASP A 12 16.38 -47.15 21.78
N ASN A 13 17.29 -48.13 21.76
CA ASN A 13 18.27 -48.31 20.69
C ASN A 13 17.66 -48.77 19.35
N ALA A 14 16.51 -49.46 19.38
CA ALA A 14 15.84 -49.95 18.17
C ALA A 14 15.13 -48.83 17.39
N THR A 15 14.72 -47.76 18.07
CA THR A 15 14.02 -46.63 17.43
C THR A 15 15.01 -45.67 16.76
N TYR A 16 16.20 -45.51 17.35
CA TYR A 16 17.26 -44.66 16.79
C TYR A 16 17.79 -45.17 15.43
N ARG A 17 17.81 -46.50 15.20
CA ARG A 17 18.26 -47.10 13.94
C ARG A 17 17.28 -46.95 12.76
N LYS A 18 16.02 -46.54 13.01
CA LYS A 18 15.02 -46.36 11.94
C LYS A 18 15.09 -44.99 11.25
N GLY A 19 15.92 -44.07 11.76
CA GLY A 19 16.13 -42.75 11.18
C GLY A 19 17.39 -42.59 10.33
N LEU A 20 18.22 -43.64 10.21
CA LEU A 20 19.40 -43.64 9.34
C LEU A 20 19.04 -44.21 7.97
N VAL A 21 18.97 -43.33 6.98
CA VAL A 21 18.95 -43.73 5.57
C VAL A 21 20.37 -43.46 5.05
N LEU A 22 21.08 -44.51 4.61
CA LEU A 22 22.43 -44.44 4.02
C LEU A 22 23.58 -43.96 4.95
N GLY A 23 23.43 -44.08 6.27
CA GLY A 23 24.47 -43.61 7.21
C GLY A 23 24.36 -42.12 7.57
N LEU A 24 23.39 -41.42 7.00
CA LEU A 24 23.09 -40.02 7.26
C LEU A 24 21.80 -39.90 8.07
N THR A 25 21.78 -38.96 8.99
CA THR A 25 20.56 -38.56 9.70
C THR A 25 19.65 -37.78 8.76
N LEU A 26 18.34 -37.89 8.98
CA LEU A 26 17.33 -37.16 8.19
C LEU A 26 17.57 -35.63 8.21
N ALA A 27 18.15 -35.12 9.30
CA ALA A 27 18.57 -33.73 9.45
C ALA A 27 19.73 -33.36 8.51
N GLU A 28 20.78 -34.19 8.39
CA GLU A 28 21.91 -33.95 7.48
C GLU A 28 21.46 -33.95 6.02
N LEU A 29 20.54 -34.84 5.65
CA LEU A 29 19.96 -34.85 4.31
C LEU A 29 19.17 -33.56 4.03
N GLY A 30 18.43 -33.05 5.02
CA GLY A 30 17.76 -31.75 4.94
C GLY A 30 18.74 -30.58 4.75
N ILE A 31 19.84 -30.56 5.49
CA ILE A 31 20.88 -29.52 5.38
C ILE A 31 21.55 -29.58 4.00
N LEU A 32 21.87 -30.76 3.48
CA LEU A 32 22.45 -30.93 2.15
C LEU A 32 21.51 -30.43 1.04
N VAL A 33 20.21 -30.73 1.13
CA VAL A 33 19.22 -30.24 0.17
C VAL A 33 19.14 -28.71 0.21
N ILE A 34 19.07 -28.11 1.40
CA ILE A 34 19.05 -26.65 1.55
C ILE A 34 20.32 -26.03 0.98
N PHE A 35 21.48 -26.62 1.24
CA PHE A 35 22.76 -26.13 0.74
C PHE A 35 22.84 -26.16 -0.79
N VAL A 36 22.38 -27.24 -1.42
CA VAL A 36 22.31 -27.34 -2.89
C VAL A 36 21.35 -26.30 -3.48
N LEU A 37 20.20 -26.07 -2.84
CA LEU A 37 19.24 -25.05 -3.28
C LEU A 37 19.83 -23.63 -3.16
N LEU A 38 20.58 -23.33 -2.09
CA LEU A 38 21.25 -22.05 -1.92
C LEU A 38 22.35 -21.83 -2.97
N LEU A 39 23.11 -22.86 -3.32
CA LEU A 39 24.11 -22.78 -4.41
C LEU A 39 23.44 -22.54 -5.77
N ALA A 40 22.35 -23.23 -6.07
CA ALA A 40 21.60 -23.04 -7.31
C ALA A 40 21.02 -21.61 -7.41
N PHE A 41 20.48 -21.08 -6.32
CA PHE A 41 19.97 -19.72 -6.25
C PHE A 41 21.08 -18.67 -6.42
N GLY A 42 22.23 -18.87 -5.76
CA GLY A 42 23.40 -18.00 -5.92
C GLY A 42 23.92 -17.96 -7.37
N ALA A 43 23.96 -19.12 -8.04
CA ALA A 43 24.35 -19.20 -9.45
C ALA A 43 23.37 -18.46 -10.37
N ALA A 44 22.06 -18.59 -10.13
CA ALA A 44 21.03 -17.88 -10.89
C ALA A 44 21.11 -16.35 -10.72
N LEU A 45 21.36 -15.87 -9.50
CA LEU A 45 21.57 -14.44 -9.22
C LEU A 45 22.83 -13.92 -9.92
N LEU A 46 23.93 -14.68 -9.92
CA LEU A 46 25.16 -14.28 -10.62
C LEU A 46 24.95 -14.17 -12.14
N ALA A 47 24.20 -15.09 -12.74
CA ALA A 47 23.87 -15.06 -14.16
C ALA A 47 23.07 -13.79 -14.53
N LYS A 48 22.07 -13.45 -13.71
CA LYS A 48 21.24 -12.24 -13.91
C LYS A 48 22.03 -10.94 -13.75
N ASN A 49 22.94 -10.88 -12.78
CA ASN A 49 23.81 -9.71 -12.61
C ASN A 49 24.76 -9.49 -13.80
N ARG A 50 25.26 -10.58 -14.41
CA ARG A 50 26.07 -10.48 -15.65
C ARG A 50 25.25 -9.97 -16.84
N GLU A 51 24.00 -10.40 -16.96
CA GLU A 51 23.07 -9.93 -18.00
C GLU A 51 22.80 -8.43 -17.85
N ILE A 52 22.53 -7.95 -16.63
CA ILE A 52 22.35 -6.52 -16.33
C ILE A 52 23.63 -5.73 -16.63
N ALA A 53 24.81 -6.25 -16.27
CA ALA A 53 26.08 -5.61 -16.59
C ALA A 53 26.34 -5.53 -18.10
N GLY A 54 25.95 -6.57 -18.85
CA GLY A 54 26.01 -6.58 -20.32
C GLY A 54 25.07 -5.53 -20.95
N LEU A 55 23.84 -5.44 -20.46
CA LEU A 55 22.87 -4.42 -20.91
C LEU A 55 23.33 -3.00 -20.59
N LYS A 56 23.91 -2.76 -19.39
CA LYS A 56 24.50 -1.46 -19.04
C LYS A 56 25.67 -1.06 -19.94
N ARG A 57 26.48 -2.03 -20.40
CA ARG A 57 27.56 -1.78 -21.37
C ARG A 57 27.04 -1.58 -22.79
N ALA A 58 25.87 -2.12 -23.13
CA ALA A 58 25.24 -1.97 -24.44
C ALA A 58 24.49 -0.63 -24.61
N VAL A 59 24.31 0.15 -23.54
CA VAL A 59 23.77 1.52 -23.59
C VAL A 59 24.93 2.51 -23.45
N PRO A 60 25.52 3.02 -24.55
CA PRO A 60 26.60 3.98 -24.45
C PRO A 60 26.02 5.39 -24.20
N GLU A 61 26.03 5.85 -22.94
CA GLU A 61 25.79 7.25 -22.56
C GLU A 61 26.66 8.24 -23.37
N GLU A 62 27.82 7.77 -23.83
CA GLU A 62 28.78 8.51 -24.66
C GLU A 62 28.20 8.97 -26.03
N ARG A 63 27.21 8.25 -26.59
CA ARG A 63 26.58 8.63 -27.87
C ARG A 63 25.56 9.76 -27.74
N ALA A 64 24.95 9.93 -26.57
CA ALA A 64 24.02 11.02 -26.33
C ALA A 64 24.78 12.36 -26.18
N ALA A 65 25.85 12.37 -25.38
CA ALA A 65 26.70 13.54 -25.20
C ALA A 65 27.35 14.00 -26.52
N SER A 66 27.91 13.07 -27.30
CA SER A 66 28.53 13.36 -28.60
C SER A 66 27.54 13.89 -29.65
N ARG A 67 26.27 13.41 -29.60
CA ARG A 67 25.21 13.89 -30.50
C ARG A 67 24.78 15.31 -30.15
N VAL A 68 24.67 15.62 -28.85
CA VAL A 68 24.34 16.97 -28.37
C VAL A 68 25.47 17.94 -28.68
N GLU A 69 26.73 17.54 -28.49
CA GLU A 69 27.89 18.40 -28.79
C GLU A 69 28.00 18.72 -30.29
N ARG A 70 27.71 17.75 -31.16
CA ARG A 70 27.69 17.97 -32.61
C ARG A 70 26.54 18.88 -33.04
N MET A 71 25.35 18.73 -32.45
CA MET A 71 24.22 19.64 -32.69
C MET A 71 24.51 21.07 -32.21
N LEU A 72 25.22 21.21 -31.08
CA LEU A 72 25.65 22.52 -30.56
C LEU A 72 26.65 23.20 -31.50
N ARG A 73 27.65 22.46 -32.01
CA ARG A 73 28.63 23.01 -32.97
C ARG A 73 28.00 23.39 -34.31
N GLU A 74 27.08 22.58 -34.81
CA GLU A 74 26.39 22.83 -36.08
C GLU A 74 25.47 24.07 -35.99
N LYS A 75 24.75 24.22 -34.88
CA LYS A 75 23.90 25.40 -34.64
C LYS A 75 24.67 26.66 -34.23
N ALA A 76 25.89 26.53 -33.73
CA ALA A 76 26.76 27.67 -33.39
C ALA A 76 27.39 28.36 -34.62
N ALA A 77 27.40 27.68 -35.79
CA ALA A 77 27.93 28.26 -37.03
C ALA A 77 27.02 29.34 -37.64
N ASP A 78 25.73 29.35 -37.28
CA ASP A 78 24.78 30.41 -37.66
C ASP A 78 24.48 31.32 -36.45
N PRO A 79 24.87 32.61 -36.49
CA PRO A 79 24.64 33.57 -35.40
C PRO A 79 23.17 33.74 -35.03
N ALA A 80 22.23 33.54 -35.96
CA ALA A 80 20.81 33.63 -35.69
C ALA A 80 20.29 32.37 -34.97
N ALA A 81 20.69 31.18 -35.44
CA ALA A 81 20.39 29.91 -34.79
C ALA A 81 20.99 29.84 -33.37
N ALA A 82 22.23 30.30 -33.18
CA ALA A 82 22.90 30.34 -31.88
C ALA A 82 22.16 31.22 -30.87
N ARG A 83 21.66 32.40 -31.28
CA ARG A 83 20.83 33.27 -30.41
C ARG A 83 19.49 32.64 -30.07
N SER A 84 18.85 31.93 -31.01
CA SER A 84 17.60 31.23 -30.76
C SER A 84 17.76 30.10 -29.76
N LEU A 85 18.84 29.31 -29.90
CA LEU A 85 19.16 28.20 -29.00
C LEU A 85 19.57 28.71 -27.61
N ALA A 86 20.31 29.81 -27.53
CA ALA A 86 20.66 30.44 -26.27
C ALA A 86 19.41 30.94 -25.51
N ARG A 87 18.44 31.54 -26.21
CA ARG A 87 17.15 31.92 -25.60
C ARG A 87 16.37 30.69 -25.15
N GLU A 88 16.31 29.64 -25.96
CA GLU A 88 15.61 28.41 -25.61
C GLU A 88 16.21 27.72 -24.38
N LEU A 89 17.55 27.69 -24.28
CA LEU A 89 18.25 27.13 -23.12
C LEU A 89 18.05 28.00 -21.86
N VAL A 90 18.09 29.33 -21.99
CA VAL A 90 17.80 30.25 -20.88
C VAL A 90 16.35 30.11 -20.41
N ASP A 91 15.39 30.05 -21.32
CA ASP A 91 13.97 29.82 -20.99
C ASP A 91 13.76 28.47 -20.31
N THR A 92 14.48 27.43 -20.78
CA THR A 92 14.40 26.09 -20.17
C THR A 92 15.00 26.08 -18.77
N ALA A 93 16.12 26.78 -18.55
CA ALA A 93 16.75 26.92 -17.24
C ALA A 93 15.87 27.73 -16.26
N VAL A 94 15.28 28.84 -16.72
CA VAL A 94 14.34 29.65 -15.92
C VAL A 94 13.09 28.84 -15.55
N ARG A 95 12.59 27.99 -16.47
CA ARG A 95 11.49 27.07 -16.18
C ARG A 95 11.88 25.98 -15.18
N GLN A 96 13.10 25.47 -15.24
CA GLN A 96 13.60 24.51 -14.25
C GLN A 96 13.73 25.14 -12.85
N ASP A 97 14.27 26.36 -12.75
CA ASP A 97 14.36 27.08 -11.48
C ASP A 97 12.96 27.38 -10.89
N ALA A 98 12.00 27.76 -11.74
CA ALA A 98 10.62 27.95 -11.32
C ALA A 98 9.96 26.65 -10.84
N VAL A 99 10.30 25.50 -11.45
CA VAL A 99 9.85 24.17 -11.00
C VAL A 99 10.46 23.79 -9.66
N VAL A 100 11.76 24.01 -9.46
CA VAL A 100 12.45 23.75 -8.18
C VAL A 100 11.86 24.61 -7.06
N GLU A 101 11.59 25.89 -7.32
CA GLU A 101 10.95 26.78 -6.36
C GLU A 101 9.50 26.36 -6.07
N ALA A 102 8.75 25.88 -7.06
CA ALA A 102 7.41 25.34 -6.87
C ALA A 102 7.43 24.04 -6.05
N GLU A 103 8.40 23.15 -6.26
CA GLU A 103 8.62 21.95 -5.44
C GLU A 103 8.95 22.30 -3.99
N ARG A 104 9.80 23.30 -3.78
CA ARG A 104 10.12 23.82 -2.44
C ARG A 104 8.87 24.33 -1.72
N ARG A 105 8.04 25.13 -2.40
CA ARG A 105 6.77 25.64 -1.85
C ARG A 105 5.78 24.52 -1.55
N LEU A 106 5.69 23.51 -2.42
CA LEU A 106 4.82 22.35 -2.21
C LEU A 106 5.29 21.50 -1.01
N GLY A 107 6.59 21.32 -0.85
CA GLY A 107 7.17 20.65 0.32
C GLY A 107 6.88 21.40 1.62
N GLN A 108 6.98 22.73 1.60
CA GLN A 108 6.62 23.57 2.74
C GLN A 108 5.12 23.50 3.08
N ALA A 109 4.25 23.53 2.07
CA ALA A 109 2.81 23.38 2.25
C ALA A 109 2.43 21.99 2.80
N SER A 110 3.04 20.93 2.27
CA SER A 110 2.87 19.55 2.77
C SER A 110 3.30 19.41 4.23
N ALA A 111 4.44 19.99 4.61
CA ALA A 111 4.90 20.01 5.99
C ALA A 111 3.97 20.80 6.91
N ALA A 112 3.40 21.91 6.44
CA ALA A 112 2.42 22.70 7.19
C ALA A 112 1.10 21.92 7.39
N VAL A 113 0.63 21.21 6.37
CA VAL A 113 -0.55 20.34 6.47
C VAL A 113 -0.30 19.21 7.45
N SER A 114 0.85 18.53 7.36
CA SER A 114 1.19 17.44 8.30
C SER A 114 1.28 17.93 9.75
N LYS A 115 1.84 19.12 9.98
CA LYS A 115 1.84 19.75 11.32
C LYS A 115 0.43 20.11 11.81
N ALA A 116 -0.44 20.59 10.93
CA ALA A 116 -1.82 20.89 11.27
C ALA A 116 -2.63 19.62 11.60
N GLU A 117 -2.39 18.52 10.87
CA GLU A 117 -2.99 17.21 11.15
C GLU A 117 -2.51 16.63 12.48
N GLN A 118 -1.21 16.77 12.79
CA GLN A 118 -0.65 16.37 14.09
C GLN A 118 -1.24 17.19 15.25
N ALA A 119 -1.32 18.52 15.11
CA ALA A 119 -1.94 19.38 16.12
C ALA A 119 -3.43 19.09 16.32
N ALA A 120 -4.14 18.69 15.25
CA ALA A 120 -5.53 18.26 15.33
C ALA A 120 -5.66 16.93 16.08
N SER A 121 -4.79 15.96 15.79
CA SER A 121 -4.75 14.68 16.50
C SER A 121 -4.38 14.84 17.98
N GLU A 122 -3.43 15.71 18.30
CA GLU A 122 -3.03 16.01 19.68
C GLU A 122 -4.14 16.72 20.46
N SER A 123 -4.92 17.58 19.79
CA SER A 123 -6.13 18.21 20.37
C SER A 123 -7.24 17.18 20.63
N GLU A 124 -7.38 16.17 19.77
CA GLU A 124 -8.34 15.06 19.94
C GLU A 124 -7.95 14.14 21.10
N GLU A 125 -6.64 13.92 21.28
CA GLU A 125 -6.08 13.11 22.36
C GLU A 125 -6.10 13.85 23.71
N THR A 126 -5.86 15.17 23.72
CA THR A 126 -6.06 16.02 24.92
C THR A 126 -7.53 16.17 25.29
N ALA A 127 -8.45 16.23 24.32
CA ALA A 127 -9.89 16.17 24.57
C ALA A 127 -10.32 14.81 25.17
N SER A 128 -9.67 13.71 24.76
CA SER A 128 -9.93 12.37 25.31
C SER A 128 -9.32 12.13 26.69
N ARG A 129 -8.20 12.80 27.01
CA ARG A 129 -7.53 12.72 28.34
C ARG A 129 -8.11 13.68 29.37
N SER A 130 -8.70 14.79 28.93
CA SER A 130 -9.42 15.72 29.80
C SER A 130 -10.78 15.10 30.13
N GLY A 131 -10.81 14.17 31.08
CA GLY A 131 -12.03 13.64 31.69
C GLY A 131 -12.81 14.72 32.46
N ILE A 132 -13.21 15.79 31.79
CA ILE A 132 -14.07 16.84 32.32
C ILE A 132 -15.47 16.24 32.36
N SER A 133 -15.94 16.03 33.58
CA SER A 133 -17.28 15.53 33.88
C SER A 133 -18.33 16.35 33.14
N VAL A 134 -19.24 15.63 32.48
CA VAL A 134 -20.44 16.10 31.79
C VAL A 134 -21.45 16.66 32.80
N ALA A 135 -21.10 17.78 33.44
CA ALA A 135 -21.98 18.52 34.33
C ALA A 135 -22.17 19.98 33.91
N ASP A 136 -21.41 20.49 32.94
CA ASP A 136 -21.67 21.82 32.37
C ASP A 136 -21.90 21.72 30.86
N ARG A 137 -23.17 21.86 30.48
CA ARG A 137 -23.67 21.75 29.12
C ARG A 137 -23.41 23.06 28.37
N THR A 138 -22.68 22.98 27.26
CA THR A 138 -22.97 23.80 26.07
C THR A 138 -22.63 23.01 24.79
N ASP A 139 -23.64 22.29 24.30
CA ASP A 139 -23.94 21.97 22.90
C ASP A 139 -22.80 21.48 21.95
N PRO A 140 -22.40 20.19 22.02
CA PRO A 140 -21.39 19.59 21.12
C PRO A 140 -21.83 19.46 19.65
N ASP A 141 -23.13 19.57 19.35
CA ASP A 141 -23.63 19.49 17.96
C ASP A 141 -23.21 20.73 17.15
N ARG A 142 -23.18 21.91 17.79
CA ARG A 142 -22.75 23.18 17.16
C ARG A 142 -21.27 23.21 16.80
N ASP A 143 -20.43 22.50 17.54
CA ASP A 143 -18.98 22.52 17.33
C ASP A 143 -18.56 21.61 16.16
N MET A 144 -19.26 20.49 15.98
CA MET A 144 -19.10 19.62 14.80
C MET A 144 -19.64 20.29 13.53
N GLU A 145 -20.76 21.01 13.64
CA GLU A 145 -21.35 21.75 12.53
C GLU A 145 -20.43 22.91 12.07
N ARG A 146 -19.83 23.65 13.01
CA ARG A 146 -18.81 24.67 12.73
C ARG A 146 -17.56 24.11 12.04
N ARG A 147 -17.07 22.94 12.47
CA ARG A 147 -15.92 22.28 11.82
C ARG A 147 -16.25 21.78 10.42
N GLY A 148 -17.47 21.24 10.22
CA GLY A 148 -17.96 20.84 8.91
C GLY A 148 -18.09 22.03 7.94
N GLU A 149 -18.49 23.18 8.46
CA GLU A 149 -18.61 24.42 7.70
C GLU A 149 -17.24 25.03 7.34
N ASP A 150 -16.25 24.97 8.24
CA ASP A 150 -14.87 25.38 7.96
C ASP A 150 -14.23 24.51 6.87
N LEU A 151 -14.45 23.19 6.92
CA LEU A 151 -13.95 22.28 5.90
C LEU A 151 -14.58 22.53 4.52
N ARG A 152 -15.89 22.85 4.49
CA ARG A 152 -16.59 23.22 3.26
C ARG A 152 -16.07 24.54 2.68
N ARG A 153 -15.76 25.53 3.51
CA ARG A 153 -15.11 26.78 3.06
C ARG A 153 -13.75 26.51 2.46
N ARG A 154 -12.90 25.73 3.13
CA ARG A 154 -11.56 25.38 2.60
C ARG A 154 -11.64 24.64 1.27
N ILE A 155 -12.60 23.73 1.09
CA ILE A 155 -12.81 23.03 -0.18
C ILE A 155 -13.28 24.01 -1.28
N ALA A 156 -14.15 24.97 -0.94
CA ALA A 156 -14.60 26.00 -1.86
C ALA A 156 -13.46 26.95 -2.26
N ASP A 157 -12.60 27.34 -1.32
CA ASP A 157 -11.45 28.21 -1.55
C ASP A 157 -10.42 27.53 -2.46
N ILE A 158 -10.13 26.24 -2.24
CA ILE A 158 -9.25 25.44 -3.11
C ILE A 158 -9.86 25.28 -4.52
N ALA A 159 -11.18 25.11 -4.61
CA ALA A 159 -11.87 25.03 -5.91
C ALA A 159 -11.82 26.38 -6.64
N ALA A 160 -11.98 27.50 -5.92
CA ALA A 160 -11.87 28.84 -6.47
C ALA A 160 -10.44 29.16 -6.93
N GLU A 161 -9.41 28.79 -6.16
CA GLU A 161 -8.01 28.92 -6.58
C GLU A 161 -7.73 28.10 -7.85
N ARG A 162 -8.23 26.87 -7.94
CA ARG A 162 -8.09 26.02 -9.13
C ARG A 162 -8.75 26.67 -10.35
N ASP A 163 -9.93 27.24 -10.17
CA ASP A 163 -10.69 27.83 -11.28
C ASP A 163 -10.10 29.18 -11.70
N ALA A 164 -9.54 29.96 -10.77
CA ALA A 164 -8.75 31.14 -11.05
C ALA A 164 -7.45 30.79 -11.81
N LEU A 165 -6.78 29.70 -11.44
CA LEU A 165 -5.59 29.18 -12.12
C LEU A 165 -5.90 28.69 -13.55
N LYS A 166 -7.08 28.08 -13.75
CA LYS A 166 -7.59 27.73 -15.08
C LYS A 166 -7.87 28.95 -15.94
N GLY A 167 -8.45 30.00 -15.35
CA GLY A 167 -8.66 31.29 -16.03
C GLY A 167 -7.35 31.91 -16.51
N THR A 168 -6.32 31.93 -15.65
CA THR A 168 -4.99 32.43 -16.03
C THR A 168 -4.31 31.56 -17.09
N LEU A 169 -4.51 30.23 -17.08
CA LEU A 169 -4.07 29.36 -18.17
C LEU A 169 -4.80 29.64 -19.48
N ALA A 170 -6.08 30.04 -19.42
CA ALA A 170 -6.91 30.36 -20.57
C ALA A 170 -6.57 31.72 -21.22
N ASP A 171 -5.71 32.54 -20.61
CA ASP A 171 -5.23 33.81 -21.17
C ASP A 171 -3.82 33.68 -21.80
N LEU A 172 -3.12 32.56 -21.60
CA LEU A 172 -1.81 32.33 -22.20
C LEU A 172 -1.91 32.17 -23.73
N PRO A 173 -0.96 32.71 -24.53
CA PRO A 173 -0.87 32.45 -25.97
C PRO A 173 -0.73 30.95 -26.26
N SER A 174 -1.21 30.50 -27.42
CA SER A 174 -1.40 29.09 -27.77
C SER A 174 -0.14 28.20 -27.62
N GLY A 175 1.06 28.75 -27.81
CA GLY A 175 2.33 28.06 -27.58
C GLY A 175 2.64 27.79 -26.11
N GLU A 176 2.21 28.68 -25.20
CA GLU A 176 2.41 28.55 -23.75
C GLU A 176 1.36 27.63 -23.11
N ARG A 177 0.14 27.58 -23.64
CA ARG A 177 -0.86 26.56 -23.24
C ARG A 177 -0.40 25.14 -23.55
N ALA A 178 0.17 24.92 -24.73
CA ALA A 178 0.69 23.61 -25.10
C ALA A 178 1.82 23.14 -24.16
N VAL A 179 2.65 24.07 -23.68
CA VAL A 179 3.68 23.80 -22.67
C VAL A 179 3.05 23.56 -21.30
N ALA A 180 2.07 24.37 -20.88
CA ALA A 180 1.37 24.22 -19.60
C ALA A 180 0.60 22.90 -19.52
N ASP A 181 -0.09 22.50 -20.59
CA ASP A 181 -0.80 21.21 -20.69
C ASP A 181 0.19 20.04 -20.64
N ARG A 182 1.34 20.16 -21.32
CA ARG A 182 2.38 19.12 -21.33
C ARG A 182 3.05 19.00 -19.95
N VAL A 183 3.29 20.11 -19.26
CA VAL A 183 3.79 20.14 -17.87
C VAL A 183 2.75 19.52 -16.92
N LEU A 184 1.47 19.85 -17.08
CA LEU A 184 0.39 19.28 -16.27
C LEU A 184 0.24 17.77 -16.52
N SER A 185 0.32 17.32 -17.78
CA SER A 185 0.26 15.89 -18.10
C SER A 185 1.47 15.13 -17.55
N THR A 186 2.68 15.69 -17.69
CA THR A 186 3.90 15.11 -17.12
C THR A 186 3.87 15.08 -15.60
N ARG A 187 3.21 16.04 -14.95
CA ARG A 187 2.99 16.05 -13.50
C ARG A 187 2.02 14.98 -13.06
N LEU A 188 0.89 14.84 -13.74
CA LEU A 188 -0.08 13.76 -13.48
C LEU A 188 0.56 12.38 -13.69
N GLU A 189 1.43 12.25 -14.69
CA GLU A 189 2.16 11.03 -14.97
C GLU A 189 3.25 10.75 -13.92
N ASN A 190 3.97 11.77 -13.44
CA ASN A 190 4.91 11.65 -12.32
C ASN A 190 4.21 11.24 -11.01
N GLU A 191 3.06 11.83 -10.70
CA GLU A 191 2.26 11.43 -9.52
C GLU A 191 1.76 9.99 -9.64
N ARG A 192 1.32 9.59 -10.85
CA ARG A 192 0.95 8.21 -11.15
C ARG A 192 2.13 7.24 -11.01
N LEU A 193 3.31 7.63 -11.53
CA LEU A 193 4.53 6.84 -11.44
C LEU A 193 5.02 6.72 -10.00
N LYS A 194 5.02 7.81 -9.23
CA LYS A 194 5.32 7.80 -7.78
C LYS A 194 4.35 6.88 -7.02
N GLY A 195 3.05 6.93 -7.34
CA GLY A 195 2.05 6.01 -6.78
C GLY A 195 2.35 4.55 -7.10
N SER A 196 2.76 4.26 -8.34
CA SER A 196 3.16 2.92 -8.77
C SER A 196 4.47 2.44 -8.13
N MET A 197 5.44 3.33 -7.93
CA MET A 197 6.71 3.04 -7.26
C MET A 197 6.51 2.84 -5.76
N ALA A 198 5.68 3.64 -5.10
CA ALA A 198 5.30 3.45 -3.71
C ALA A 198 4.54 2.12 -3.52
N TYR A 199 3.68 1.75 -4.46
CA TYR A 199 3.04 0.43 -4.49
C TYR A 199 4.05 -0.71 -4.68
N ALA A 200 5.01 -0.57 -5.60
CA ALA A 200 6.05 -1.58 -5.83
C ALA A 200 7.02 -1.70 -4.63
N ALA A 201 7.40 -0.59 -4.00
CA ALA A 201 8.22 -0.55 -2.79
C ALA A 201 7.49 -1.21 -1.62
N ARG A 202 6.20 -0.91 -1.41
CA ARG A 202 5.37 -1.60 -0.41
C ARG A 202 5.21 -3.08 -0.73
N ARG A 203 5.12 -3.47 -2.01
CA ARG A 203 5.10 -4.89 -2.41
C ARG A 203 6.42 -5.58 -2.09
N LEU A 204 7.55 -4.91 -2.28
CA LEU A 204 8.88 -5.40 -1.89
C LEU A 204 9.04 -5.50 -0.36
N GLU A 205 8.46 -4.57 0.41
CA GLU A 205 8.43 -4.64 1.88
C GLU A 205 7.45 -5.71 2.39
N ALA A 206 6.33 -5.93 1.69
CA ALA A 206 5.32 -6.94 2.02
C ALA A 206 5.77 -8.36 1.67
N LEU A 207 6.75 -8.54 0.78
CA LEU A 207 7.42 -9.84 0.56
C LEU A 207 8.12 -10.35 1.85
N GLY A 208 8.33 -9.50 2.86
CA GLY A 208 8.77 -9.89 4.20
C GLY A 208 7.63 -10.09 5.23
N LYS A 209 6.37 -9.76 4.91
CA LYS A 209 5.25 -9.74 5.86
C LYS A 209 4.04 -10.55 5.36
N GLY A 210 4.19 -11.86 5.19
CA GLY A 210 3.11 -12.87 5.29
C GLY A 210 1.83 -12.74 4.45
N SER A 211 1.66 -11.69 3.64
CA SER A 211 0.51 -11.46 2.76
C SER A 211 0.97 -11.56 1.32
N GLU A 212 0.51 -12.60 0.62
CA GLU A 212 0.88 -12.88 -0.76
C GLU A 212 0.45 -11.78 -1.76
N LYS A 213 -0.63 -11.03 -1.44
CA LYS A 213 -1.23 -10.01 -2.31
C LYS A 213 -1.37 -8.65 -1.62
N PRO A 214 -1.36 -7.54 -2.37
CA PRO A 214 -1.63 -6.20 -1.82
C PRO A 214 -3.11 -5.97 -1.53
N ALA A 215 -3.41 -4.93 -0.76
CA ALA A 215 -4.78 -4.53 -0.42
C ALA A 215 -5.55 -4.02 -1.64
N CYS A 216 -6.82 -4.45 -1.81
CA CYS A 216 -7.68 -3.90 -2.86
C CYS A 216 -8.07 -2.44 -2.60
N TRP A 217 -8.27 -2.07 -1.34
CA TRP A 217 -8.47 -0.69 -0.91
C TRP A 217 -7.35 -0.26 0.03
N ALA A 218 -6.75 0.88 -0.26
CA ALA A 218 -5.68 1.44 0.53
C ALA A 218 -5.77 2.97 0.53
N THR A 219 -5.43 3.55 1.67
CA THR A 219 -5.26 5.00 1.84
C THR A 219 -4.11 5.53 0.96
N ARG A 220 -3.96 6.86 0.88
CA ARG A 220 -2.85 7.48 0.12
C ARG A 220 -1.47 7.05 0.64
N THR A 221 -1.36 6.80 1.94
CA THR A 221 -0.12 6.29 2.58
C THR A 221 0.08 4.79 2.33
N GLY A 222 -0.95 4.07 1.86
CA GLY A 222 -0.90 2.65 1.55
C GLY A 222 -1.40 1.73 2.64
N SER A 223 -1.82 2.29 3.77
CA SER A 223 -2.48 1.51 4.81
C SER A 223 -3.78 0.92 4.26
N PRO A 224 -4.07 -0.37 4.50
CA PRO A 224 -5.28 -1.01 4.01
C PRO A 224 -6.53 -0.34 4.59
N GLU A 225 -7.56 -0.23 3.77
CA GLU A 225 -8.90 0.13 4.23
C GLU A 225 -9.77 -1.12 4.32
N TYR A 226 -10.62 -1.15 5.35
CA TYR A 226 -11.42 -2.33 5.68
C TYR A 226 -12.78 -2.24 5.02
N ILE A 227 -13.15 -3.23 4.21
CA ILE A 227 -14.44 -3.24 3.52
C ILE A 227 -15.59 -3.59 4.45
N PHE A 228 -15.35 -4.50 5.41
CA PHE A 228 -16.36 -4.99 6.35
C PHE A 228 -15.88 -4.99 7.79
N ASP A 229 -16.86 -4.88 8.70
CA ASP A 229 -16.72 -5.31 10.08
C ASP A 229 -17.27 -6.73 10.22
N VAL A 230 -16.45 -7.64 10.72
CA VAL A 230 -16.76 -9.05 10.90
C VAL A 230 -16.73 -9.38 12.39
N THR A 231 -17.87 -9.74 12.95
CA THR A 231 -17.99 -10.14 14.35
C THR A 231 -18.10 -11.65 14.45
N LEU A 232 -17.19 -12.29 15.19
CA LEU A 232 -17.22 -13.73 15.47
C LEU A 232 -17.98 -13.96 16.77
N THR A 233 -19.01 -14.80 16.75
CA THR A 233 -19.90 -15.06 17.89
C THR A 233 -19.97 -16.55 18.19
N SER A 234 -20.50 -16.92 19.35
CA SER A 234 -20.87 -18.31 19.65
C SER A 234 -21.88 -18.89 18.67
N GLY A 235 -22.61 -18.08 17.92
CA GLY A 235 -23.55 -18.54 16.89
C GLY A 235 -22.92 -18.74 15.51
N GLY A 236 -21.85 -18.00 15.19
CA GLY A 236 -21.25 -17.95 13.85
C GLY A 236 -20.63 -16.60 13.53
N ILE A 237 -20.55 -16.27 12.24
CA ILE A 237 -19.94 -15.06 11.68
C ILE A 237 -21.03 -14.06 11.31
N VAL A 238 -20.91 -12.81 11.77
CA VAL A 238 -21.81 -11.70 11.40
C VAL A 238 -21.00 -10.66 10.64
N THR A 239 -21.47 -10.27 9.46
CA THR A 239 -20.82 -9.26 8.62
C THR A 239 -21.64 -7.98 8.58
N ARG A 240 -20.97 -6.83 8.69
CA ARG A 240 -21.55 -5.50 8.51
C ARG A 240 -20.74 -4.71 7.50
N ASP A 241 -21.44 -3.95 6.66
CA ASP A 241 -20.81 -3.01 5.74
C ASP A 241 -20.29 -1.79 6.51
N ARG A 242 -19.04 -1.39 6.25
CA ARG A 242 -18.49 -0.14 6.79
C ARG A 242 -18.92 1.08 5.99
N ALA A 243 -19.44 0.89 4.78
CA ALA A 243 -20.00 1.94 3.91
C ALA A 243 -19.08 3.17 3.80
N LEU A 244 -17.78 2.94 3.58
CA LEU A 244 -16.75 3.98 3.54
C LEU A 244 -17.11 5.07 2.52
N PRO A 245 -17.29 6.34 2.93
CA PRO A 245 -17.79 7.39 2.03
C PRO A 245 -16.91 7.60 0.79
N ASN A 246 -15.60 7.52 0.95
CA ASN A 246 -14.61 7.65 -0.13
C ASN A 246 -14.57 6.45 -1.08
N ARG A 247 -15.22 5.33 -0.77
CA ARG A 247 -15.23 4.10 -1.59
C ARG A 247 -16.59 3.77 -2.20
N ARG A 248 -17.65 4.55 -1.92
CA ARG A 248 -19.01 4.29 -2.44
C ARG A 248 -19.05 4.03 -3.95
N ALA A 249 -18.37 4.87 -4.73
CA ALA A 249 -18.35 4.74 -6.20
C ALA A 249 -17.68 3.46 -6.70
N GLU A 250 -16.66 2.97 -5.99
CA GLU A 250 -15.98 1.70 -6.28
C GLU A 250 -16.79 0.51 -5.78
N GLN A 251 -17.36 0.63 -4.57
CA GLN A 251 -18.11 -0.42 -3.90
C GLN A 251 -19.34 -0.86 -4.70
N VAL A 252 -20.02 0.07 -5.38
CA VAL A 252 -21.15 -0.23 -6.28
C VAL A 252 -20.75 -1.15 -7.44
N ARG A 253 -19.47 -1.20 -7.81
CA ARG A 253 -18.95 -2.05 -8.90
C ARG A 253 -18.50 -3.43 -8.43
N LEU A 254 -18.46 -3.67 -7.13
CA LEU A 254 -18.03 -4.94 -6.56
C LEU A 254 -19.19 -5.96 -6.60
N PRO A 255 -18.89 -7.26 -6.74
CA PRO A 255 -19.91 -8.31 -6.78
C PRO A 255 -20.44 -8.62 -5.37
N LEU A 256 -21.18 -7.66 -4.79
CA LEU A 256 -21.72 -7.73 -3.43
C LEU A 256 -23.20 -8.13 -3.39
N SER A 257 -23.80 -8.48 -4.53
CA SER A 257 -25.24 -8.78 -4.64
C SER A 257 -25.71 -9.91 -3.72
N ASN A 258 -24.82 -10.86 -3.40
CA ASN A 258 -25.13 -11.99 -2.53
C ASN A 258 -24.89 -11.71 -1.05
N MET A 259 -24.39 -10.53 -0.68
CA MET A 259 -24.02 -10.22 0.70
C MET A 259 -25.23 -10.06 1.60
N ALA A 260 -25.25 -10.83 2.69
CA ALA A 260 -26.27 -10.80 3.73
C ALA A 260 -25.71 -10.16 4.99
N TYR A 261 -25.96 -8.87 5.18
CA TYR A 261 -25.49 -8.13 6.34
C TYR A 261 -26.34 -8.38 7.59
N GLY A 262 -25.70 -8.35 8.77
CA GLY A 262 -26.38 -8.46 10.07
C GLY A 262 -26.92 -9.86 10.41
N ARG A 263 -26.75 -10.85 9.54
CA ARG A 263 -27.17 -12.24 9.77
C ARG A 263 -26.03 -13.09 10.29
N VAL A 264 -26.35 -14.05 11.16
CA VAL A 264 -25.39 -15.06 11.64
C VAL A 264 -25.25 -16.14 10.57
N LEU A 265 -24.03 -16.31 10.05
CA LEU A 265 -23.70 -17.35 9.08
C LEU A 265 -22.70 -18.34 9.67
N GLN A 266 -22.83 -19.61 9.31
CA GLN A 266 -21.78 -20.60 9.56
C GLN A 266 -20.65 -20.44 8.55
N GLY A 267 -19.45 -20.94 8.88
CA GLY A 267 -18.24 -20.82 8.06
C GLY A 267 -18.44 -21.10 6.55
N PRO A 268 -19.01 -22.26 6.16
CA PRO A 268 -19.29 -22.56 4.75
C PRO A 268 -20.25 -21.56 4.09
N GLY A 269 -21.29 -21.12 4.82
CA GLY A 269 -22.24 -20.13 4.32
C GLY A 269 -21.60 -18.76 4.12
N PHE A 270 -20.73 -18.35 5.04
CA PHE A 270 -19.94 -17.12 4.93
C PHE A 270 -19.01 -17.16 3.70
N GLN A 271 -18.30 -18.28 3.49
CA GLN A 271 -17.45 -18.43 2.31
C GLN A 271 -18.25 -18.42 1.01
N ALA A 272 -19.32 -19.21 0.91
CA ALA A 272 -20.17 -19.22 -0.29
C ALA A 272 -20.69 -17.82 -0.63
N MET A 273 -21.10 -17.06 0.39
CA MET A 273 -21.56 -15.67 0.24
C MET A 273 -20.46 -14.73 -0.26
N THR A 274 -19.24 -14.86 0.26
CA THR A 274 -18.12 -13.93 -0.01
C THR A 274 -17.24 -14.35 -1.18
N LYS A 275 -17.45 -15.56 -1.73
CA LYS A 275 -16.69 -16.10 -2.85
C LYS A 275 -16.67 -15.18 -4.08
N PRO A 276 -17.78 -14.56 -4.54
CA PRO A 276 -17.72 -13.66 -5.69
C PRO A 276 -16.77 -12.48 -5.50
N LEU A 277 -16.74 -11.91 -4.29
CA LEU A 277 -15.83 -10.82 -3.95
C LEU A 277 -14.37 -11.29 -3.86
N PHE A 278 -14.15 -12.50 -3.32
CA PHE A 278 -12.84 -13.12 -3.30
C PHE A 278 -12.31 -13.34 -4.73
N ASP A 279 -13.10 -13.99 -5.59
CA ASP A 279 -12.73 -14.28 -6.98
C ASP A 279 -12.45 -12.98 -7.76
N TRP A 280 -13.21 -11.91 -7.48
CA TRP A 280 -12.92 -10.58 -8.04
C TRP A 280 -11.55 -10.06 -7.59
N GLY A 281 -11.21 -10.16 -6.30
CA GLY A 281 -9.90 -9.77 -5.80
C GLY A 281 -8.77 -10.57 -6.44
N GLU A 282 -8.96 -11.89 -6.58
CA GLU A 282 -8.01 -12.77 -7.26
C GLU A 282 -7.73 -12.32 -8.69
N ALA A 283 -8.78 -12.03 -9.46
CA ALA A 283 -8.68 -11.56 -10.85
C ALA A 283 -7.99 -10.18 -10.97
N HIS A 284 -8.07 -9.34 -9.94
CA HIS A 284 -7.46 -8.00 -9.91
C HIS A 284 -6.09 -7.98 -9.18
N GLY A 285 -5.58 -9.15 -8.76
CA GLY A 285 -4.28 -9.26 -8.11
C GLY A 285 -4.20 -8.58 -6.74
N CYS A 286 -5.31 -8.51 -6.01
CA CYS A 286 -5.40 -7.88 -4.69
C CYS A 286 -6.26 -8.71 -3.72
N ARG A 287 -6.25 -8.34 -2.44
CA ARG A 287 -7.10 -8.95 -1.40
C ARG A 287 -7.77 -7.86 -0.56
N PHE A 288 -9.05 -8.04 -0.24
CA PHE A 288 -9.75 -7.13 0.67
C PHE A 288 -9.37 -7.39 2.14
N PHE A 289 -9.38 -6.32 2.92
CA PHE A 289 -9.14 -6.37 4.37
C PHE A 289 -10.46 -6.25 5.12
N VAL A 290 -10.58 -6.97 6.24
CA VAL A 290 -11.73 -6.88 7.15
C VAL A 290 -11.29 -6.62 8.58
N MET A 291 -12.11 -5.89 9.31
CA MET A 291 -11.95 -5.64 10.74
C MET A 291 -12.65 -6.77 11.50
N VAL A 292 -11.91 -7.56 12.27
CA VAL A 292 -12.46 -8.71 13.00
C VAL A 292 -12.60 -8.37 14.48
N THR A 293 -13.77 -8.63 15.06
CA THR A 293 -14.04 -8.51 16.50
C THR A 293 -14.45 -9.86 17.07
N ASP A 294 -13.77 -10.30 18.13
CA ASP A 294 -14.16 -11.50 18.87
C ASP A 294 -15.28 -11.17 19.87
N ARG A 295 -16.41 -11.86 19.73
CA ARG A 295 -17.53 -11.89 20.69
C ARG A 295 -17.94 -13.33 20.99
N THR A 296 -17.02 -14.28 20.84
CA THR A 296 -17.21 -15.65 21.33
C THR A 296 -17.12 -15.66 22.86
N GLY A 297 -17.63 -16.71 23.49
CA GLY A 297 -17.54 -16.86 24.94
C GLY A 297 -16.08 -17.00 25.40
N ALA A 298 -15.78 -16.59 26.63
CA ALA A 298 -14.41 -16.60 27.17
C ALA A 298 -13.71 -17.98 27.11
N SER A 299 -14.48 -19.07 27.13
CA SER A 299 -13.99 -20.46 27.01
C SER A 299 -13.98 -21.01 25.58
N GLU A 300 -14.42 -20.24 24.58
CA GLU A 300 -14.67 -20.70 23.20
C GLU A 300 -13.49 -20.47 22.24
N LYS A 301 -12.25 -20.44 22.75
CA LYS A 301 -11.03 -20.17 21.94
C LYS A 301 -10.89 -21.08 20.71
N ARG A 302 -11.29 -22.35 20.80
CA ARG A 302 -11.29 -23.27 19.64
C ARG A 302 -12.26 -22.80 18.56
N ARG A 303 -13.46 -22.40 18.96
CA ARG A 303 -14.50 -21.90 18.05
C ARG A 303 -14.06 -20.60 17.38
N TYR A 304 -13.51 -19.65 18.15
CA TYR A 304 -12.91 -18.43 17.62
C TYR A 304 -11.94 -18.74 16.48
N LYS A 305 -10.95 -19.61 16.72
CA LYS A 305 -9.95 -20.00 15.71
C LYS A 305 -10.59 -20.62 14.48
N THR A 306 -11.56 -21.52 14.65
CA THR A 306 -12.28 -22.11 13.52
C THR A 306 -13.01 -21.06 12.69
N LEU A 307 -13.76 -20.16 13.33
CA LEU A 307 -14.48 -19.07 12.65
C LEU A 307 -13.51 -18.12 11.93
N LEU A 308 -12.37 -17.83 12.55
CA LEU A 308 -11.34 -16.96 12.00
C LEU A 308 -10.70 -17.53 10.74
N LEU A 309 -10.44 -18.84 10.69
CA LEU A 309 -9.92 -19.51 9.49
C LEU A 309 -10.86 -19.35 8.28
N TRP A 310 -12.18 -19.38 8.50
CA TRP A 310 -13.15 -19.13 7.43
C TRP A 310 -13.06 -17.70 6.89
N VAL A 311 -12.75 -16.72 7.76
CA VAL A 311 -12.52 -15.32 7.35
C VAL A 311 -11.22 -15.18 6.58
N GLU A 312 -10.12 -15.74 7.10
CA GLU A 312 -8.78 -15.68 6.48
C GLU A 312 -8.73 -16.35 5.11
N GLY A 313 -9.62 -17.33 4.87
CA GLY A 313 -9.77 -17.96 3.56
C GLY A 313 -10.10 -16.97 2.44
N HIS A 314 -10.88 -15.91 2.73
CA HIS A 314 -11.36 -14.95 1.72
C HIS A 314 -10.83 -13.51 1.89
N PHE A 315 -10.31 -13.17 3.07
CA PHE A 315 -9.89 -11.82 3.41
C PHE A 315 -8.58 -11.80 4.18
N TYR A 316 -7.87 -10.67 4.13
CA TYR A 316 -6.92 -10.35 5.19
C TYR A 316 -7.65 -9.69 6.36
N LYS A 317 -7.11 -9.85 7.56
CA LYS A 317 -7.79 -9.40 8.78
C LYS A 317 -6.94 -8.41 9.56
N TYR A 318 -7.62 -7.58 10.32
CA TYR A 318 -7.09 -6.92 11.49
C TYR A 318 -7.97 -7.28 12.69
N GLU A 319 -7.38 -7.82 13.74
CA GLU A 319 -8.11 -8.19 14.96
C GLU A 319 -8.20 -6.97 15.88
N ASN A 320 -9.40 -6.45 16.07
CA ASN A 320 -9.66 -5.45 17.09
C ASN A 320 -9.82 -6.14 18.44
N ARG A 321 -8.78 -6.04 19.27
CA ARG A 321 -8.82 -6.49 20.67
C ARG A 321 -9.50 -5.40 21.49
N ALA A 322 -10.82 -5.47 21.56
CA ALA A 322 -11.61 -4.73 22.55
C ALA A 322 -11.58 -5.43 23.91
#